data_AF-A0A972USS5-F1
#
_entry.id   AF-A0A972USS5-F1
#
_cell.length_a   1.000
_cell.length_b   1.000
_cell.length_c   1.000
_cell.angle_alpha   90.00
_cell.angle_beta   90.00
_cell.angle_gamma   90.00
#
_symmetry.space_group_name_H-M   'P 1'
#
loop_
_entity.id
_entity.type
_entity.pdbx_description
1 polymer ?
#
loop_
_entity_poly.entity_id
_entity_poly.type
_entity_poly.pdbx_seq_one_letter_code
_entity_poly.pdbx_strand_id
1 'polypeptide(L)' 'MNRHSVRNLCLAFAATTLAAAGPAAAEDLQSFFKGKQIKLVVGSSAGGGYDTYARTIARHMGNFIPGKPGYVVQNMPGGS' A
#
# COMPACT_ATOMS: atom_id res chain seq x y z
N MET A 1 -43.38 6.28 -13.93
CA MET A 1 -42.30 5.45 -13.34
C MET A 1 -42.49 5.43 -11.83
N ASN A 2 -42.88 4.30 -11.25
CA ASN A 2 -43.34 4.25 -9.85
C ASN A 2 -42.14 4.26 -8.88
N ARG A 3 -42.09 5.27 -7.99
CA ARG A 3 -41.09 5.45 -6.91
C ARG A 3 -40.80 4.21 -6.06
N HIS A 4 -41.77 3.31 -5.92
CA HIS A 4 -41.61 2.03 -5.22
C HIS A 4 -40.79 1.00 -6.02
N SER A 5 -40.89 1.02 -7.35
CA SER A 5 -40.15 0.14 -8.25
C SER A 5 -38.66 0.50 -8.31
N VAL A 6 -38.35 1.80 -8.28
CA VAL A 6 -36.97 2.31 -8.18
C VAL A 6 -36.35 1.98 -6.82
N ARG A 7 -37.12 2.11 -5.72
CA ARG A 7 -36.63 1.78 -4.37
C ARG A 7 -36.30 0.29 -4.22
N ASN A 8 -37.15 -0.60 -4.73
CA ASN A 8 -36.90 -2.04 -4.68
C ASN A 8 -35.72 -2.46 -5.56
N LEU A 9 -35.52 -1.80 -6.70
CA LEU A 9 -34.36 -2.04 -7.57
C LEU A 9 -33.05 -1.62 -6.90
N CYS A 10 -33.01 -0.45 -6.23
CA CYS A 10 -31.83 0.00 -5.48
C CYS A 10 -31.50 -0.92 -4.30
N LEU A 11 -32.51 -1.41 -3.56
CA LEU A 11 -32.31 -2.37 -2.46
C LEU A 11 -31.76 -3.71 -2.96
N ALA A 12 -32.26 -4.21 -4.09
CA ALA A 12 -31.75 -5.44 -4.69
C ALA A 12 -30.29 -5.29 -5.16
N PHE A 13 -29.94 -4.13 -5.71
CA PHE A 13 -28.56 -3.83 -6.15
C PHE A 13 -27.59 -3.70 -4.96
N ALA A 14 -28.00 -3.03 -3.89
CA ALA A 14 -27.18 -2.91 -2.68
C ALA A 14 -26.95 -4.26 -1.96
N ALA A 15 -27.97 -5.13 -1.96
CA ALA A 15 -27.85 -6.47 -1.37
C ALA A 15 -26.90 -7.38 -2.17
N THR A 16 -26.87 -7.26 -3.51
CA THR A 16 -25.96 -8.04 -4.36
C THR A 16 -24.51 -7.58 -4.24
N THR A 17 -24.25 -6.28 -4.07
CA THR A 17 -22.88 -5.78 -3.83
C THR A 17 -22.32 -6.20 -2.49
N LEU A 18 -23.17 -6.30 -1.45
CA LEU A 18 -22.72 -6.69 -0.11
C LEU A 18 -22.45 -8.20 -0.01
N ALA A 19 -23.21 -9.02 -0.73
CA ALA A 19 -22.99 -10.47 -0.80
C ALA A 19 -21.73 -10.87 -1.58
N ALA A 20 -21.21 -9.98 -2.44
CA ALA A 20 -19.97 -10.18 -3.18
C ALA A 20 -18.70 -9.86 -2.36
N ALA A 21 -18.84 -9.28 -1.16
CA ALA A 21 -17.73 -9.07 -0.24
C ALA A 21 -17.39 -10.40 0.44
N GLY A 22 -16.60 -11.23 -0.24
CA GLY A 22 -15.99 -12.42 0.36
C GLY A 22 -15.08 -12.03 1.54
N PRO A 23 -14.79 -12.97 2.45
CA PRO A 23 -13.87 -12.72 3.56
C PRO A 23 -12.53 -12.22 3.02
N ALA A 24 -12.05 -11.10 3.56
CA ALA A 24 -10.72 -10.61 3.27
C ALA A 24 -9.71 -11.63 3.79
N ALA A 25 -9.15 -12.44 2.89
CA ALA A 25 -8.06 -13.33 3.23
C ALA A 25 -6.84 -12.46 3.55
N ALA A 26 -6.29 -12.61 4.75
CA ALA A 26 -4.99 -12.02 5.06
C ALA A 26 -3.95 -12.70 4.16
N GLU A 27 -3.32 -11.94 3.27
CA GLU A 27 -2.19 -12.44 2.48
C GLU A 27 -1.02 -12.77 3.42
N ASP A 28 -0.36 -13.90 3.14
CA ASP A 28 0.89 -14.24 3.81
C ASP A 28 1.94 -13.16 3.53
N LEU A 29 2.48 -12.55 4.59
CA LEU A 29 3.44 -11.45 4.48
C LEU A 29 4.71 -11.87 3.73
N GLN A 30 5.15 -13.12 3.89
CA GLN A 30 6.33 -13.61 3.18
C GLN A 30 6.09 -13.63 1.67
N SER A 31 4.97 -14.21 1.24
CA SER A 31 4.56 -14.26 -0.17
C SER A 31 4.29 -12.87 -0.74
N PHE A 32 3.70 -11.99 0.07
CA PHE A 32 3.45 -10.60 -0.33
C PHE A 32 4.75 -9.84 -0.60
N PHE A 33 5.73 -9.85 0.31
CA PHE A 33 6.92 -9.02 0.15
C PHE A 33 8.03 -9.64 -0.70
N LYS A 34 7.99 -10.96 -0.95
CA LYS A 34 9.02 -11.65 -1.74
C LYS A 34 9.17 -11.04 -3.14
N GLY A 35 10.39 -10.63 -3.47
CA GLY A 35 10.71 -10.04 -4.78
C GLY A 35 10.20 -8.61 -5.00
N LYS A 36 9.51 -8.00 -4.02
CA LYS A 36 9.12 -6.60 -4.09
C LYS A 36 10.30 -5.68 -3.76
N GLN A 37 10.24 -4.46 -4.30
CA GLN A 37 11.15 -3.38 -3.98
C GLN A 37 10.38 -2.24 -3.30
N ILE A 38 10.83 -1.86 -2.11
CA ILE A 38 10.24 -0.79 -1.31
C ILE A 38 10.99 0.51 -1.57
N LYS A 39 10.25 1.59 -1.83
CA LYS A 39 10.81 2.92 -2.00
C LYS A 39 10.75 3.69 -0.68
N LEU A 40 11.90 4.10 -0.15
CA LEU A 40 11.98 5.10 0.92
C LEU A 40 12.04 6.48 0.28
N VAL A 41 10.92 7.22 0.34
CA VAL A 41 10.86 8.59 -0.17
C VAL A 41 11.38 9.55 0.90
N VAL A 42 12.35 10.38 0.51
CA VAL A 42 12.96 11.38 1.38
C VAL A 42 12.63 12.76 0.83
N GLY A 43 11.91 13.58 1.60
CA GLY A 43 11.47 14.93 1.21
C GLY A 43 12.56 16.00 1.19
N SER A 44 13.83 15.62 1.32
CA SER A 44 14.98 16.51 1.29
C SER A 44 15.95 16.10 0.18
N SER A 45 16.83 17.03 -0.20
CA SER A 45 17.94 16.75 -1.11
C SER A 45 18.80 15.57 -0.65
N ALA A 46 19.41 14.89 -1.62
CA ALA A 46 20.38 13.82 -1.35
C ALA A 46 21.59 14.35 -0.57
N GLY A 47 22.21 13.49 0.23
CA GLY A 47 23.39 13.83 1.04
C GLY A 47 23.11 14.55 2.37
N GLY A 48 21.87 14.97 2.64
CA GLY A 48 21.47 15.50 3.94
C GLY A 48 21.34 14.44 5.04
N GLY A 49 21.06 14.87 6.27
CA GLY A 49 20.87 13.96 7.41
C GLY A 49 19.76 12.93 7.16
N TYR A 50 18.61 13.35 6.64
CA TYR A 50 17.50 12.44 6.31
C TYR A 50 17.87 11.39 5.26
N ASP A 51 18.61 11.79 4.22
CA ASP A 51 19.10 10.85 3.20
C ASP A 51 20.08 9.83 3.79
N THR A 52 20.98 10.27 4.66
CA THR A 52 21.94 9.41 5.34
C THR A 52 21.25 8.38 6.23
N TYR A 53 20.26 8.81 7.01
CA TYR A 53 19.45 7.91 7.83
C TYR A 53 18.64 6.94 6.96
N ALA A 54 17.98 7.43 5.92
CA ALA A 54 17.20 6.59 5.01
C ALA A 54 18.06 5.51 4.34
N ARG A 55 19.28 5.83 3.90
CA ARG A 55 20.22 4.85 3.34
C ARG A 55 20.67 3.82 4.36
N THR A 56 20.93 4.25 5.59
CA THR A 56 21.30 3.33 6.68
C THR A 56 20.16 2.36 6.98
N ILE A 57 18.93 2.86 7.09
CA ILE A 57 17.73 2.05 7.28
C ILE A 57 17.54 1.08 6.10
N ALA A 58 17.62 1.57 4.86
CA ALA A 58 17.43 0.78 3.64
C ALA A 58 18.41 -0.41 3.53
N ARG A 59 19.65 -0.27 4.04
CA ARG A 59 20.64 -1.37 4.05
C ARG A 59 20.25 -2.52 4.98
N HIS A 60 19.48 -2.28 6.04
CA HIS A 60 19.22 -3.26 7.09
C HIS A 60 17.77 -3.74 7.16
N MET A 61 16.80 -2.92 6.73
CA MET A 61 15.38 -3.23 6.88
C MET A 61 14.94 -4.53 6.18
N GLY A 62 15.55 -4.89 5.07
CA GLY A 62 15.26 -6.15 4.37
C GLY A 62 15.41 -7.39 5.24
N ASN A 63 16.25 -7.35 6.28
CA ASN A 63 16.45 -8.49 7.19
C ASN A 63 15.30 -8.67 8.19
N PHE A 64 14.47 -7.65 8.40
CA PHE A 64 13.40 -7.64 9.39
C PHE A 64 12.01 -7.79 8.79
N ILE A 65 11.88 -7.74 7.45
CA ILE A 65 10.62 -7.92 6.75
C ILE A 65 10.58 -9.33 6.13
N PRO A 66 9.50 -10.11 6.35
CA PRO A 66 9.30 -11.39 5.67
C PRO A 66 9.48 -11.25 4.15
N GLY A 67 10.05 -12.27 3.49
CA GLY A 67 10.31 -12.20 2.05
C GLY A 67 11.53 -11.36 1.64
N LYS A 68 12.21 -10.69 2.58
CA LYS A 68 13.46 -9.94 2.37
C LYS A 68 13.41 -8.98 1.18
N PRO A 69 12.46 -8.02 1.15
CA PRO A 69 12.33 -7.08 0.04
C PRO A 69 13.58 -6.20 -0.11
N GLY A 70 13.87 -5.79 -1.34
CA GLY A 70 14.90 -4.80 -1.62
C GLY A 70 14.41 -3.39 -1.28
N TYR A 71 15.32 -2.48 -0.97
CA TYR A 71 15.00 -1.09 -0.67
C TYR A 71 15.75 -0.13 -1.60
N VAL A 72 15.06 0.92 -2.04
CA VAL A 72 15.66 2.03 -2.80
C VAL A 72 15.28 3.36 -2.16
N VAL A 73 16.28 4.22 -1.96
CA VAL A 73 16.07 5.58 -1.45
C VAL A 73 15.79 6.49 -2.64
N GLN A 74 14.69 7.23 -2.58
CA GLN A 74 14.29 8.20 -3.59
C GLN A 74 14.14 9.57 -2.95
N ASN A 75 15.08 10.48 -3.22
CA ASN A 75 14.97 11.88 -2.80
C ASN A 75 13.98 12.59 -3.71
N MET A 76 12.93 13.15 -3.12
CA MET A 76 11.94 13.99 -3.78
C MET A 76 11.84 15.31 -3.00
N PRO A 77 12.87 16.18 -3.08
CA PRO A 77 12.76 17.51 -2.50
C PRO A 77 11.58 18.25 -3.17
N GLY A 78 10.60 18.65 -2.36
CA GLY A 78 9.36 19.27 -2.82
C GLY A 78 8.72 20.09 -1.70
N GLY A 79 8.36 21.32 -2.04
CA GLY A 79 7.91 22.36 -1.14
C GLY A 79 8.07 23.69 -1.87
N SER A 80 7.08 24.01 -2.69
CA SER A 80 6.88 25.33 -3.31
C SER A 80 5.87 26.10 -2.49
#